data_AF-A0A1U7PUK1-F1
#
_entry.id   AF-A0A1U7PUK1-F1
#
_cell.length_a   1.000
_cell.length_b   1.000
_cell.length_c   1.000
_cell.angle_alpha   90.00
_cell.angle_beta   90.00
_cell.angle_gamma   90.00
#
_symmetry.space_group_name_H-M   'P 1'
#
loop_
_entity.id
_entity.type
_entity.pdbx_description
1 polymer ?
#
loop_
_entity_poly.entity_id
_entity_poly.type
_entity_poly.pdbx_seq_one_letter_code
_entity_poly.pdbx_strand_id
1 'polypeptide(L)'
;MMRHYLICFYMIIMTQGVSGSQTLPDYYSWEEKYDQLKKNDPAALPWIRRSIATAKITGNARHLMLAYGDAVYYSAKRNMKLCYSDSAVQAARRLDSPDDLANSFLGKGIIWYFNYRDFPKALLQYTSAYALLQDSDNLYLRHKTAYHMGVVKNHLGLYDEALPLFTGAADYFNSHRNDPSDPNAAYNNTRGYLNCLHHMALIYRSTSQPLQLQNILERWEPMVKDSDAFSQERAYFLKEKGIQYYNQRAWHSAALMLQQAAAMLQNADDAASLGSVWYYQGRVAQAMHGTATAKAYFLKTDSLYTRLHLVTCEIRAGYEGLLAIPSLPRADILRYTHRLLEIDSIFKKDYPALVSRITAKYDQLNLIRENSQLEKDRLAAKKRNRYAVGLAVFVITLLIFLFCRERYLSKRFSQCLRAYNQKEDYPLRQQDEERNNNDEHYTPQMTSHALTQIDKFEKMALFTKKDMSLPKMAEITKTSRNLLSFVLKSKNVTYYQYMREVRIRYITSLMLQDKKYLAYTLDTLADLCGYQSRQVFAKQFREINGITAQEFIKRELARVNEQGHSAPVAEDGSRPPEIARSKEL
;
A
#
# COMPACT_ATOMS: atom_id res chain seq x y z
N MET A 1 56.52 3.69 20.71
CA MET A 1 55.18 4.28 20.51
C MET A 1 54.35 3.27 19.71
N MET A 2 53.69 2.33 20.42
CA MET A 2 53.04 1.16 19.81
C MET A 2 51.65 1.55 19.26
N ARG A 3 51.54 1.68 17.94
CA ARG A 3 50.28 1.87 17.22
C ARG A 3 49.43 0.60 17.32
N HIS A 4 48.24 0.73 17.89
CA HIS A 4 47.28 -0.37 18.01
C HIS A 4 46.61 -0.61 16.66
N TYR A 5 46.84 -1.81 16.13
CA TYR A 5 46.28 -2.33 14.89
C TYR A 5 44.83 -2.77 15.10
N LEU A 6 43.88 -1.88 14.81
CA LEU A 6 42.49 -2.26 14.51
C LEU A 6 41.97 -1.37 13.41
N ILE A 7 42.47 -1.71 12.24
CA ILE A 7 42.20 -1.03 11.01
C ILE A 7 41.49 -2.05 10.13
N CYS A 8 40.38 -1.71 9.48
CA CYS A 8 39.83 -2.47 8.35
C CYS A 8 40.51 -1.95 7.07
N PHE A 9 40.59 -2.71 5.98
CA PHE A 9 41.25 -2.35 4.70
C PHE A 9 40.86 -0.98 4.07
N TYR A 10 39.89 -0.30 4.66
CA TYR A 10 39.43 1.05 4.36
C TYR A 10 40.38 2.17 4.80
N MET A 11 41.39 1.86 5.59
CA MET A 11 42.13 2.83 6.38
C MET A 11 43.60 2.80 6.01
N ILE A 12 43.91 3.48 4.91
CA ILE A 12 45.20 4.13 4.74
C ILE A 12 44.92 5.43 4.00
N ILE A 13 44.16 6.33 4.62
CA ILE A 13 44.23 7.73 4.25
C ILE A 13 45.28 8.27 5.23
N MET A 14 46.50 8.54 4.71
CA MET A 14 47.52 9.41 5.32
C MET A 14 48.49 8.87 6.38
N THR A 15 49.11 7.69 6.23
CA THR A 15 50.41 7.48 6.89
C THR A 15 51.37 6.70 6.00
N GLN A 16 52.25 7.41 5.27
CA GLN A 16 53.71 7.18 5.18
C GLN A 16 54.36 8.08 4.11
N GLY A 17 55.50 8.66 4.49
CA GLY A 17 56.59 9.23 3.67
C GLY A 17 56.27 10.05 2.43
N VAL A 18 56.07 11.37 2.59
CA VAL A 18 56.37 12.31 1.50
C VAL A 18 57.89 12.39 1.39
N SER A 19 58.48 11.73 0.39
CA SER A 19 59.81 12.07 -0.13
C SER A 19 59.73 13.46 -0.78
N GLY A 20 59.77 14.50 0.06
CA GLY A 20 59.59 15.88 -0.35
C GLY A 20 59.30 16.80 0.82
N SER A 21 60.31 17.06 1.64
CA SER A 21 60.59 18.30 2.39
C SER A 21 59.46 19.34 2.57
N GLN A 22 58.33 18.97 3.20
CA GLN A 22 57.46 19.91 3.91
C GLN A 22 56.89 19.19 5.12
N THR A 23 57.53 19.36 6.28
CA THR A 23 56.89 19.00 7.54
C THR A 23 55.58 19.79 7.66
N LEU A 24 54.52 19.17 8.18
CA LEU A 24 53.22 19.81 8.41
C LEU A 24 52.94 19.89 9.92
N PRO A 25 53.74 20.65 10.72
CA PRO A 25 53.64 20.64 12.18
C PRO A 25 52.23 20.97 12.67
N ASP A 26 51.59 21.96 12.04
CA ASP A 26 50.25 22.40 12.40
C ASP A 26 49.20 21.30 12.22
N TYR A 27 49.26 20.53 11.13
CA TYR A 27 48.34 19.41 10.90
C TYR A 27 48.52 18.33 11.98
N TYR A 28 49.76 17.87 12.18
CA TYR A 28 50.05 16.79 13.13
C TYR A 28 49.71 17.18 14.57
N SER A 29 49.91 18.45 14.95
CA SER A 29 49.51 18.97 16.27
C SER A 29 47.99 18.91 16.54
N TRP A 30 47.18 18.98 15.48
CA TRP A 30 45.74 18.78 15.59
C TRP A 30 45.38 17.29 15.61
N GLU A 31 46.01 16.50 14.74
CA GLU A 31 45.79 15.06 14.60
C GLU A 31 45.99 14.30 15.91
N GLU A 32 47.05 14.61 16.66
CA GLU A 32 47.36 14.02 17.98
C GLU A 32 46.20 14.14 18.99
N LYS A 33 45.26 15.07 18.80
CA LYS A 33 44.12 15.26 19.71
C LYS A 33 42.99 14.27 19.47
N TYR A 34 42.98 13.57 18.34
CA TYR A 34 41.90 12.66 17.95
C TYR A 34 42.36 11.35 17.32
N ASP A 35 43.65 11.14 17.07
CA ASP A 35 44.19 9.95 16.39
C ASP A 35 43.85 8.62 17.11
N GLN A 36 43.66 8.64 18.44
CA GLN A 36 43.23 7.49 19.23
C GLN A 36 41.73 7.16 19.13
N LEU A 37 40.92 8.07 18.57
CA LEU A 37 39.48 7.86 18.45
C LEU A 37 39.17 6.86 17.35
N LYS A 38 38.05 6.14 17.53
CA LYS A 38 37.61 5.13 16.57
C LYS A 38 36.99 5.77 15.33
N LYS A 39 36.98 5.01 14.23
CA LYS A 39 36.23 5.35 13.01
C LYS A 39 34.80 5.75 13.34
N ASN A 40 34.29 6.77 12.65
CA ASN A 40 32.94 7.32 12.85
C ASN A 40 32.68 7.93 14.25
N ASP A 41 33.69 8.10 15.09
CA ASP A 41 33.53 8.78 16.37
C ASP A 41 33.43 10.31 16.16
N PRO A 42 32.25 10.91 16.39
CA PRO A 42 32.06 12.33 16.15
C PRO A 42 32.82 13.22 17.15
N ALA A 43 33.39 12.68 18.24
CA ALA A 43 34.20 13.43 19.20
C ALA A 43 35.48 14.02 18.58
N ALA A 44 35.95 13.47 17.44
CA ALA A 44 37.06 14.03 16.68
C ALA A 44 36.69 15.33 15.92
N LEU A 45 35.41 15.49 15.54
CA LEU A 45 34.98 16.54 14.61
C LEU A 45 35.22 17.97 15.11
N PRO A 46 35.07 18.32 16.40
CA PRO A 46 35.43 19.64 16.90
C PRO A 46 36.90 19.99 16.67
N TRP A 47 37.82 19.04 16.87
CA TRP A 47 39.25 19.21 16.65
C TRP A 47 39.57 19.33 15.16
N ILE A 48 38.99 18.45 14.35
CA ILE A 48 39.14 18.48 12.88
C ILE A 48 38.62 19.81 12.30
N ARG A 49 37.52 20.36 12.80
CA ARG A 49 37.01 21.67 12.37
C ARG A 49 38.00 22.80 12.68
N ARG A 50 38.70 22.75 13.82
CA ARG A 50 39.77 23.70 14.15
C ARG A 50 40.99 23.52 13.24
N SER A 51 41.35 22.27 12.92
CA SER A 51 42.39 21.95 11.94
C SER A 51 42.06 22.52 10.55
N ILE A 52 40.83 22.31 10.07
CA ILE A 52 40.33 22.89 8.81
C ILE A 52 40.34 24.42 8.84
N ALA A 53 39.90 25.05 9.93
CA ALA A 53 39.90 26.50 10.07
C ALA A 53 41.33 27.06 10.02
N THR A 54 42.27 26.41 10.71
CA THR A 54 43.70 26.75 10.70
C THR A 54 44.24 26.69 9.27
N ALA A 55 44.02 25.58 8.56
CA ALA A 55 44.48 25.39 7.19
C ALA A 55 43.90 26.43 6.20
N LYS A 56 42.65 26.87 6.43
CA LYS A 56 42.02 27.94 5.63
C LYS A 56 42.65 29.31 5.90
N ILE A 57 42.96 29.61 7.16
CA ILE A 57 43.59 30.88 7.56
C ILE A 57 45.01 30.97 7.00
N THR A 58 45.77 29.88 7.07
CA THR A 58 47.16 29.82 6.58
C THR A 58 47.26 29.61 5.07
N GLY A 59 46.15 29.31 4.39
CA GLY A 59 46.13 29.00 2.96
C GLY A 59 46.80 27.67 2.59
N ASN A 60 47.13 26.81 3.57
CA ASN A 60 47.82 25.55 3.32
C ASN A 60 46.88 24.50 2.73
N ALA A 61 46.92 24.33 1.41
CA ALA A 61 46.06 23.40 0.69
C ALA A 61 46.28 21.93 1.06
N ARG A 62 47.51 21.52 1.39
CA ARG A 62 47.82 20.12 1.75
C ARG A 62 47.28 19.79 3.14
N HIS A 63 47.50 20.67 4.13
CA HIS A 63 46.85 20.56 5.45
C HIS A 63 45.33 20.51 5.30
N LEU A 64 44.75 21.40 4.49
CA LEU A 64 43.31 21.45 4.28
C LEU A 64 42.77 20.14 3.68
N MET A 65 43.46 19.57 2.69
CA MET A 65 43.12 18.28 2.09
C MET A 65 43.14 17.16 3.14
N LEU A 66 44.23 17.06 3.93
CA LEU A 66 44.40 16.06 4.98
C LEU A 66 43.28 16.14 6.03
N ALA A 67 43.03 17.34 6.56
CA ALA A 67 41.99 17.57 7.57
C ALA A 67 40.58 17.25 7.05
N TYR A 68 40.30 17.50 5.77
CA TYR A 68 39.05 17.01 5.15
C TYR A 68 39.02 15.48 5.04
N GLY A 69 40.15 14.83 4.74
CA GLY A 69 40.30 13.38 4.79
C GLY A 69 39.95 12.80 6.17
N ASP A 70 40.44 13.41 7.24
CA ASP A 70 40.09 13.01 8.62
C ASP A 70 38.61 13.20 8.89
N ALA A 71 38.03 14.32 8.43
CA ALA A 71 36.60 14.57 8.55
C ALA A 71 35.76 13.47 7.87
N VAL A 72 36.22 12.93 6.73
CA VAL A 72 35.61 11.76 6.08
C VAL A 72 35.67 10.55 7.00
N TYR A 73 36.83 10.25 7.59
CA TYR A 73 37.02 9.06 8.43
C TYR A 73 36.15 9.09 9.71
N TYR A 74 36.13 10.23 10.42
CA TYR A 74 35.41 10.37 11.70
C TYR A 74 33.92 10.73 11.58
N SER A 75 33.43 11.14 10.40
CA SER A 75 32.00 11.43 10.23
C SER A 75 31.14 10.16 10.18
N ALA A 76 30.21 9.97 11.12
CA ALA A 76 29.27 8.84 11.08
C ALA A 76 28.24 8.92 9.92
N LYS A 77 27.86 10.13 9.50
CA LYS A 77 26.81 10.32 8.50
C LYS A 77 27.36 10.24 7.07
N ARG A 78 26.78 9.37 6.23
CA ARG A 78 27.25 9.13 4.84
C ARG A 78 27.23 10.38 3.94
N ASN A 79 26.28 11.30 4.15
CA ASN A 79 26.21 12.54 3.38
C ASN A 79 27.35 13.49 3.74
N MET A 80 27.72 13.56 5.03
CA MET A 80 28.87 14.35 5.48
C MET A 80 30.18 13.79 4.93
N LYS A 81 30.34 12.45 4.92
CA LYS A 81 31.51 11.81 4.29
C LYS A 81 31.68 12.23 2.83
N LEU A 82 30.59 12.29 2.06
CA LEU A 82 30.64 12.73 0.66
C LEU A 82 30.98 14.23 0.53
N CYS A 83 30.39 15.09 1.36
CA CYS A 83 30.69 16.53 1.34
C CYS A 83 32.17 16.82 1.68
N TYR A 84 32.72 16.11 2.67
CA TYR A 84 34.13 16.26 3.03
C TYR A 84 35.06 15.66 1.98
N SER A 85 34.71 14.56 1.33
CA SER A 85 35.53 14.03 0.23
C SER A 85 35.53 14.95 -0.99
N ASP A 86 34.41 15.60 -1.30
CA ASP A 86 34.35 16.66 -2.32
C ASP A 86 35.26 17.83 -1.97
N SER A 87 35.28 18.22 -0.69
CA SER A 87 36.14 19.30 -0.19
C SER A 87 37.63 18.92 -0.24
N ALA A 88 37.97 17.66 0.08
CA ALA A 88 39.33 17.13 -0.04
C ALA A 88 39.82 17.18 -1.49
N VAL A 89 39.00 16.74 -2.45
CA VAL A 89 39.33 16.83 -3.89
C VAL A 89 39.54 18.29 -4.33
N GLN A 90 38.70 19.23 -3.85
CA GLN A 90 38.87 20.65 -4.16
C GLN A 90 40.14 21.26 -3.55
N ALA A 91 40.56 20.81 -2.37
CA ALA A 91 41.82 21.22 -1.77
C ALA A 91 43.01 20.62 -2.54
N ALA A 92 42.93 19.32 -2.90
CA ALA A 92 43.96 18.63 -3.67
C ALA A 92 44.19 19.23 -5.06
N ARG A 93 43.15 19.72 -5.74
CA ARG A 93 43.27 20.43 -7.03
C ARG A 93 44.09 21.73 -6.97
N ARG A 94 44.29 22.29 -5.78
CA ARG A 94 45.14 23.47 -5.57
C ARG A 94 46.60 23.09 -5.37
N LEU A 95 46.88 21.80 -5.20
CA LEU A 95 48.22 21.26 -5.13
C LEU A 95 48.66 20.90 -6.54
N ASP A 96 49.90 21.22 -6.88
CA ASP A 96 50.56 20.74 -8.11
C ASP A 96 51.14 19.34 -7.87
N SER A 97 50.27 18.39 -7.50
CA SER A 97 50.65 17.05 -7.06
C SER A 97 49.64 16.02 -7.58
N PRO A 98 49.98 15.29 -8.65
CA PRO A 98 49.15 14.20 -9.18
C PRO A 98 48.79 13.16 -8.11
N ASP A 99 49.73 12.85 -7.21
CA ASP A 99 49.56 11.89 -6.12
C ASP A 99 48.50 12.33 -5.11
N ASP A 100 48.54 13.59 -4.68
CA ASP A 100 47.58 14.12 -3.71
C ASP A 100 46.15 14.15 -4.30
N LEU A 101 46.05 14.52 -5.58
CA LEU A 101 44.79 14.49 -6.30
C LEU A 101 44.28 13.06 -6.51
N ALA A 102 45.16 12.13 -6.89
CA ALA A 102 44.82 10.72 -7.05
C ALA A 102 44.36 10.10 -5.72
N ASN A 103 45.04 10.40 -4.62
CA ASN A 103 44.65 9.94 -3.29
C ASN A 103 43.27 10.49 -2.86
N SER A 104 42.96 11.74 -3.20
CA SER A 104 41.65 12.33 -2.93
C SER A 104 40.54 11.68 -3.79
N PHE A 105 40.82 11.37 -5.06
CA PHE A 105 39.91 10.59 -5.89
C PHE A 105 39.71 9.18 -5.35
N LEU A 106 40.77 8.50 -4.93
CA LEU A 106 40.71 7.20 -4.27
C LEU A 106 39.80 7.25 -3.04
N GLY A 107 40.01 8.21 -2.14
CA GLY A 107 39.17 8.41 -0.95
C GLY A 107 37.70 8.62 -1.30
N LYS A 108 37.41 9.45 -2.32
CA LYS A 108 36.03 9.66 -2.79
C LYS A 108 35.42 8.42 -3.42
N GLY A 109 36.20 7.64 -4.17
CA GLY A 109 35.76 6.35 -4.74
C GLY A 109 35.36 5.34 -3.66
N ILE A 110 36.12 5.28 -2.56
CA ILE A 110 35.83 4.43 -1.39
C ILE A 110 34.45 4.79 -0.80
N ILE A 111 34.10 6.07 -0.73
CA ILE A 111 32.78 6.52 -0.26
C ILE A 111 31.67 6.08 -1.22
N TRP A 112 31.84 6.24 -2.53
CA TRP A 112 30.85 5.75 -3.50
C TRP A 112 30.65 4.24 -3.41
N TYR A 113 31.73 3.49 -3.25
CA TYR A 113 31.68 2.03 -3.15
C TYR A 113 30.97 1.56 -1.87
N PHE A 114 31.41 2.02 -0.70
CA PHE A 114 30.95 1.45 0.57
C PHE A 114 29.70 2.12 1.14
N ASN A 115 29.61 3.44 1.06
CA ASN A 115 28.52 4.19 1.70
C ASN A 115 27.30 4.34 0.80
N TYR A 116 27.50 4.35 -0.53
CA TYR A 116 26.44 4.53 -1.51
C TYR A 116 26.20 3.29 -2.37
N ARG A 117 27.15 2.35 -2.45
CA ARG A 117 27.10 1.18 -3.35
C ARG A 117 26.87 1.57 -4.82
N ASP A 118 27.39 2.75 -5.21
CA ASP A 118 27.35 3.26 -6.57
C ASP A 118 28.66 2.88 -7.28
N PHE A 119 28.70 1.64 -7.78
CA PHE A 119 29.88 1.05 -8.40
C PHE A 119 30.37 1.81 -9.64
N PRO A 120 29.49 2.31 -10.54
CA PRO A 120 29.92 3.15 -11.66
C PRO A 120 30.64 4.43 -11.21
N LYS A 121 30.10 5.16 -10.22
CA LYS A 121 30.78 6.35 -9.70
C LYS A 121 32.08 6.01 -8.98
N ALA A 122 32.14 4.92 -8.23
CA ALA A 122 33.36 4.46 -7.59
C ALA A 122 34.44 4.14 -8.63
N LEU A 123 34.08 3.37 -9.66
CA LEU A 123 35.00 3.01 -10.74
C LEU A 123 35.52 4.24 -11.47
N LEU A 124 34.66 5.23 -11.77
CA LEU A 124 35.08 6.48 -12.37
C LEU A 124 36.16 7.20 -11.53
N GLN A 125 35.99 7.26 -10.20
CA GLN A 125 37.00 7.87 -9.33
C GLN A 125 38.30 7.07 -9.32
N TYR A 126 38.23 5.74 -9.24
CA TYR A 126 39.42 4.89 -9.23
C TYR A 126 40.18 4.93 -10.55
N THR A 127 39.49 4.93 -11.69
CA THR A 127 40.11 5.08 -13.00
C THR A 127 40.76 6.46 -13.16
N SER A 128 40.11 7.52 -12.66
CA SER A 128 40.70 8.87 -12.65
C SER A 128 41.96 8.94 -11.79
N ALA A 129 41.94 8.33 -10.60
CA ALA A 129 43.12 8.23 -9.73
C ALA A 129 44.24 7.41 -10.40
N TYR A 130 43.90 6.26 -10.99
CA TYR A 130 44.88 5.36 -11.61
C TYR A 130 45.55 5.97 -12.84
N ALA A 131 44.83 6.81 -13.61
CA ALA A 131 45.37 7.54 -14.75
C ALA A 131 46.43 8.57 -14.32
N LEU A 132 46.22 9.27 -13.20
CA LEU A 132 47.19 10.23 -12.65
C LEU A 132 48.48 9.57 -12.13
N LEU A 133 48.43 8.27 -11.85
CA LEU A 133 49.52 7.53 -11.21
C LEU A 133 50.37 6.71 -12.19
N GLN A 134 50.11 6.75 -13.51
CA GLN A 134 50.84 5.93 -14.50
C GLN A 134 52.35 6.19 -14.49
N ASP A 135 52.74 7.44 -14.29
CA ASP A 135 54.15 7.89 -14.28
C ASP A 135 54.62 8.30 -12.88
N SER A 136 53.82 8.05 -11.83
CA SER A 136 54.15 8.43 -10.45
C SER A 136 55.09 7.42 -9.78
N ASP A 137 56.11 7.91 -9.08
CA ASP A 137 57.01 7.09 -8.25
C ASP A 137 56.31 6.49 -7.02
N ASN A 138 55.08 6.92 -6.70
CA ASN A 138 54.29 6.40 -5.61
C ASN A 138 53.60 5.09 -5.98
N LEU A 139 54.43 4.05 -6.11
CA LEU A 139 54.00 2.69 -6.47
C LEU A 139 52.98 2.13 -5.46
N TYR A 140 53.12 2.49 -4.18
CA TYR A 140 52.16 2.10 -3.16
C TYR A 140 50.75 2.58 -3.49
N LEU A 141 50.58 3.88 -3.74
CA LEU A 141 49.30 4.48 -4.08
C LEU A 141 48.76 3.94 -5.41
N ARG A 142 49.63 3.69 -6.39
CA ARG A 142 49.28 3.09 -7.68
C ARG A 142 48.67 1.70 -7.50
N HIS A 143 49.35 0.80 -6.79
CA HIS A 143 48.87 -0.58 -6.59
C HIS A 143 47.68 -0.65 -5.63
N LYS A 144 47.61 0.24 -4.64
CA LYS A 144 46.40 0.40 -3.81
C LYS A 144 45.20 0.82 -4.64
N THR A 145 45.36 1.77 -5.57
CA THR A 145 44.29 2.20 -6.48
C THR A 145 43.90 1.09 -7.44
N ALA A 146 44.87 0.35 -8.00
CA ALA A 146 44.62 -0.83 -8.82
C ALA A 146 43.81 -1.89 -8.09
N TYR A 147 44.14 -2.18 -6.82
CA TYR A 147 43.38 -3.08 -5.96
C TYR A 147 41.91 -2.63 -5.86
N HIS A 148 41.65 -1.37 -5.51
CA HIS A 148 40.27 -0.87 -5.34
C HIS A 148 39.47 -0.92 -6.65
N MET A 149 40.11 -0.61 -7.77
CA MET A 149 39.53 -0.78 -9.10
C MET A 149 39.20 -2.26 -9.38
N GLY A 150 40.11 -3.17 -9.04
CA GLY A 150 39.92 -4.62 -9.13
C GLY A 150 38.75 -5.10 -8.29
N VAL A 151 38.58 -4.58 -7.07
CA VAL A 151 37.43 -4.92 -6.19
C VAL A 151 36.11 -4.58 -6.85
N VAL A 152 35.98 -3.40 -7.46
CA VAL A 152 34.76 -3.00 -8.16
C VAL A 152 34.51 -3.90 -9.38
N LYS A 153 35.54 -4.12 -10.20
CA LYS A 153 35.43 -4.99 -11.39
C LYS A 153 35.04 -6.42 -11.02
N ASN A 154 35.62 -6.97 -9.95
CA ASN A 154 35.29 -8.28 -9.41
C ASN A 154 33.81 -8.33 -8.96
N HIS A 155 33.36 -7.33 -8.21
CA HIS A 155 31.96 -7.21 -7.78
C HIS A 155 30.98 -7.12 -8.97
N LEU A 156 31.39 -6.47 -10.07
CA LEU A 156 30.61 -6.37 -11.31
C LEU A 156 30.67 -7.65 -12.19
N GLY A 157 31.46 -8.66 -11.82
CA GLY A 157 31.64 -9.88 -12.62
C GLY A 157 32.63 -9.76 -13.78
N LEU A 158 33.40 -8.67 -13.84
CA LEU A 158 34.45 -8.42 -14.85
C LEU A 158 35.76 -9.09 -14.42
N TYR A 159 35.74 -10.41 -14.27
CA TYR A 159 36.85 -11.17 -13.69
C TYR A 159 38.14 -11.09 -14.51
N ASP A 160 38.02 -11.07 -15.85
CA ASP A 160 39.15 -11.03 -16.78
C ASP A 160 39.91 -9.69 -16.68
N GLU A 161 39.22 -8.61 -16.32
CA GLU A 161 39.83 -7.29 -16.08
C GLU A 161 40.29 -7.12 -14.63
N ALA A 162 39.63 -7.76 -13.67
CA ALA A 162 39.95 -7.65 -12.25
C ALA A 162 41.21 -8.46 -11.88
N LEU A 163 41.37 -9.65 -12.45
CA LEU A 163 42.46 -10.56 -12.08
C LEU A 163 43.86 -9.97 -12.31
N PRO A 164 44.18 -9.35 -13.47
CA PRO A 164 45.49 -8.72 -13.68
C PRO A 164 45.80 -7.59 -12.67
N LEU A 165 44.78 -6.83 -12.26
CA LEU A 165 44.93 -5.76 -11.26
C LEU A 165 45.32 -6.33 -9.89
N PHE A 166 44.68 -7.42 -9.47
CA PHE A 166 45.03 -8.08 -8.22
C PHE A 166 46.38 -8.76 -8.28
N THR A 167 46.73 -9.39 -9.40
CA THR A 167 48.06 -10.02 -9.57
C THR A 167 49.17 -8.98 -9.46
N GLY A 168 49.10 -7.89 -10.25
CA GLY A 168 50.12 -6.84 -10.19
C GLY A 168 50.20 -6.15 -8.82
N ALA A 169 49.06 -5.90 -8.17
CA ALA A 169 49.04 -5.37 -6.80
C ALA A 169 49.61 -6.36 -5.78
N ALA A 170 49.31 -7.65 -5.89
CA ALA A 170 49.85 -8.69 -5.02
C ALA A 170 51.36 -8.79 -5.15
N ASP A 171 51.92 -8.75 -6.36
CA ASP A 171 53.36 -8.83 -6.58
C ASP A 171 54.11 -7.66 -5.91
N TYR A 172 53.58 -6.44 -6.08
CA TYR A 172 54.11 -5.26 -5.39
C TYR A 172 54.02 -5.38 -3.87
N PHE A 173 52.83 -5.68 -3.34
CA PHE A 173 52.64 -5.76 -1.90
C PHE A 173 53.47 -6.89 -1.27
N ASN A 174 53.64 -8.01 -1.97
CA ASN A 174 54.43 -9.13 -1.51
C ASN A 174 55.92 -8.78 -1.40
N SER A 175 56.47 -8.03 -2.35
CA SER A 175 57.88 -7.62 -2.35
C SER A 175 58.22 -6.60 -1.26
N HIS A 176 57.23 -5.87 -0.73
CA HIS A 176 57.42 -4.79 0.25
C HIS A 176 56.85 -5.11 1.66
N ARG A 177 56.35 -6.32 1.88
CA ARG A 177 55.69 -6.70 3.15
C ARG A 177 56.63 -6.95 4.33
N ASN A 178 57.91 -7.22 4.05
CA ASN A 178 58.92 -7.61 5.03
C ASN A 178 59.93 -6.49 5.30
N ASP A 179 59.64 -5.24 4.93
CA ASP A 179 60.54 -4.12 5.15
C ASP A 179 60.66 -3.80 6.65
N PRO A 180 61.81 -4.05 7.30
CA PRO A 180 61.97 -3.81 8.73
C PRO A 180 62.14 -2.32 9.06
N SER A 181 62.44 -1.48 8.08
CA SER A 181 62.70 -0.04 8.28
C SER A 181 61.42 0.75 8.56
N ASP A 182 60.27 0.23 8.13
CA ASP A 182 58.97 0.84 8.34
C ASP A 182 57.90 -0.22 8.69
N PRO A 183 57.68 -0.47 10.00
CA PRO A 183 56.69 -1.42 10.46
C PRO A 183 55.25 -1.12 9.99
N ASN A 184 54.89 0.15 9.77
CA ASN A 184 53.55 0.50 9.29
C ASN A 184 53.42 0.16 7.80
N ALA A 185 54.43 0.47 6.99
CA ALA A 185 54.44 0.05 5.59
C ALA A 185 54.43 -1.48 5.47
N ALA A 186 55.25 -2.19 6.25
CA ALA A 186 55.25 -3.65 6.29
C ALA A 186 53.86 -4.23 6.61
N TYR A 187 53.18 -3.69 7.63
CA TYR A 187 51.81 -4.07 7.98
C TYR A 187 50.84 -3.81 6.82
N ASN A 188 50.88 -2.61 6.24
CA ASN A 188 49.99 -2.18 5.16
C ASN A 188 50.19 -3.01 3.89
N ASN A 189 51.44 -3.32 3.54
CA ASN A 189 51.80 -4.17 2.40
C ASN A 189 51.39 -5.64 2.66
N THR A 190 51.64 -6.18 3.85
CA THR A 190 51.16 -7.52 4.23
C THR A 190 49.65 -7.63 4.05
N ARG A 191 48.93 -6.62 4.53
CA ARG A 191 47.49 -6.54 4.40
C ARG A 191 47.03 -6.40 2.94
N GLY A 192 47.69 -5.54 2.17
CA GLY A 192 47.49 -5.38 0.72
C GLY A 192 47.57 -6.71 0.00
N TYR A 193 48.62 -7.47 0.27
CA TYR A 193 48.86 -8.78 -0.30
C TYR A 193 47.75 -9.78 0.07
N LEU A 194 47.40 -9.90 1.35
CA LEU A 194 46.35 -10.81 1.81
C LEU A 194 44.98 -10.50 1.18
N ASN A 195 44.63 -9.22 1.04
CA ASN A 195 43.38 -8.83 0.41
C ASN A 195 43.37 -9.08 -1.10
N CYS A 196 44.50 -8.88 -1.80
CA CYS A 196 44.61 -9.26 -3.21
C CYS A 196 44.42 -10.78 -3.38
N LEU A 197 45.10 -11.59 -2.56
CA LEU A 197 44.94 -13.04 -2.56
C LEU A 197 43.49 -13.47 -2.30
N HIS A 198 42.79 -12.83 -1.36
CA HIS A 198 41.39 -13.12 -1.10
C HIS A 198 40.51 -12.87 -2.34
N HIS A 199 40.67 -11.72 -3.01
CA HIS A 199 39.88 -11.44 -4.21
C HIS A 199 40.24 -12.36 -5.38
N MET A 200 41.49 -12.77 -5.52
CA MET A 200 41.89 -13.80 -6.50
C MET A 200 41.23 -15.14 -6.17
N ALA A 201 41.18 -15.54 -4.89
CA ALA A 201 40.46 -16.75 -4.46
C ALA A 201 38.96 -16.69 -4.81
N LEU A 202 38.32 -15.54 -4.61
CA LEU A 202 36.93 -15.32 -5.04
C LEU A 202 36.76 -15.52 -6.54
N ILE A 203 37.66 -14.94 -7.35
CA ILE A 203 37.62 -15.10 -8.82
C ILE A 203 37.79 -16.57 -9.19
N TYR A 204 38.84 -17.24 -8.69
CA TYR A 204 39.09 -18.64 -9.02
C TYR A 204 37.95 -19.56 -8.59
N ARG A 205 37.32 -19.30 -7.45
CA ARG A 205 36.11 -20.01 -7.04
C ARG A 205 34.96 -19.78 -8.03
N SER A 206 34.69 -18.52 -8.38
CA SER A 206 33.61 -18.15 -9.31
C SER A 206 33.82 -18.67 -10.73
N THR A 207 35.07 -18.81 -11.17
CA THR A 207 35.44 -19.35 -12.49
C THR A 207 35.78 -20.84 -12.47
N SER A 208 35.52 -21.56 -11.37
CA SER A 208 35.78 -23.00 -11.23
C SER A 208 37.23 -23.42 -11.53
N GLN A 209 38.20 -22.70 -10.97
CA GLN A 209 39.65 -22.96 -11.06
C GLN A 209 40.19 -23.51 -9.72
N PRO A 210 39.99 -24.81 -9.41
CA PRO A 210 40.23 -25.36 -8.07
C PRO A 210 41.71 -25.42 -7.67
N LEU A 211 42.62 -25.64 -8.63
CA LEU A 211 44.06 -25.72 -8.35
C LEU A 211 44.61 -24.36 -7.93
N GLN A 212 44.25 -23.30 -8.65
CA GLN A 212 44.63 -21.92 -8.34
C GLN A 212 44.06 -21.47 -6.99
N LEU A 213 42.81 -21.85 -6.70
CA LEU A 213 42.20 -21.61 -5.39
C LEU A 213 42.97 -22.30 -4.27
N GLN A 214 43.29 -23.59 -4.43
CA GLN A 214 44.05 -24.34 -3.43
C GLN A 214 45.43 -23.73 -3.17
N ASN A 215 46.15 -23.34 -4.24
CA ASN A 215 47.45 -22.68 -4.12
C ASN A 215 47.39 -21.39 -3.29
N ILE A 216 46.30 -20.62 -3.37
CA ILE A 216 46.11 -19.44 -2.52
C ILE A 216 45.83 -19.86 -1.06
N LEU A 217 44.96 -20.85 -0.87
CA LEU A 217 44.53 -21.30 0.46
C LEU A 217 45.63 -21.99 1.27
N GLU A 218 46.74 -22.38 0.65
CA GLU A 218 47.92 -22.90 1.34
C GLU A 218 48.94 -21.80 1.70
N ARG A 219 48.90 -20.63 1.02
CA ARG A 219 49.90 -19.56 1.19
C ARG A 219 49.66 -18.61 2.36
N TRP A 220 48.41 -18.41 2.76
CA TRP A 220 48.04 -17.36 3.74
C TRP A 220 48.23 -17.79 5.19
N GLU A 221 48.07 -19.08 5.50
CA GLU A 221 47.97 -19.59 6.87
C GLU A 221 49.21 -19.25 7.73
N PRO A 222 50.46 -19.44 7.24
CA PRO A 222 51.66 -19.05 8.00
C PRO A 222 51.75 -17.54 8.29
N MET A 223 51.08 -16.70 7.50
CA MET A 223 51.18 -15.24 7.63
C MET A 223 50.25 -14.64 8.68
N VAL A 224 49.22 -15.37 9.10
CA VAL A 224 48.16 -14.82 9.98
C VAL A 224 47.83 -15.73 11.17
N LYS A 225 48.44 -16.92 11.26
CA LYS A 225 48.14 -17.89 12.32
C LYS A 225 48.48 -17.36 13.72
N ASP A 226 49.59 -16.63 13.84
CA ASP A 226 50.18 -16.22 15.12
C ASP A 226 49.96 -14.72 15.42
N SER A 227 49.05 -14.05 14.70
CA SER A 227 48.79 -12.61 14.88
C SER A 227 47.31 -12.26 14.78
N ASP A 228 46.81 -11.52 15.77
CA ASP A 228 45.46 -10.95 15.75
C ASP A 228 45.33 -9.74 14.80
N ALA A 229 46.46 -9.21 14.30
CA ALA A 229 46.51 -7.99 13.50
C ALA A 229 45.82 -8.13 12.12
N PHE A 230 45.62 -9.38 11.67
CA PHE A 230 44.97 -9.75 10.41
C PHE A 230 43.77 -10.68 10.61
N SER A 231 43.08 -10.54 11.75
CA SER A 231 41.92 -11.38 12.10
C SER A 231 40.81 -11.35 11.04
N GLN A 232 40.55 -10.20 10.42
CA GLN A 232 39.56 -10.07 9.35
C GLN A 232 39.97 -10.84 8.09
N GLU A 233 41.22 -10.68 7.64
CA GLU A 233 41.78 -11.39 6.49
C GLU A 233 41.80 -12.90 6.74
N ARG A 234 42.19 -13.34 7.94
CA ARG A 234 42.09 -14.74 8.37
C ARG A 234 40.67 -15.28 8.25
N ALA A 235 39.66 -14.50 8.65
CA ALA A 235 38.27 -14.90 8.53
C ALA A 235 37.83 -15.09 7.06
N TYR A 236 38.34 -14.27 6.15
CA TYR A 236 38.10 -14.42 4.71
C TYR A 236 38.64 -15.73 4.16
N PHE A 237 39.87 -16.10 4.51
CA PHE A 237 40.43 -17.36 4.06
C PHE A 237 39.79 -18.59 4.72
N LEU A 238 39.43 -18.51 6.01
CA LEU A 238 38.65 -19.57 6.67
C LEU A 238 37.29 -19.77 5.99
N LYS A 239 36.62 -18.68 5.59
CA LYS A 239 35.40 -18.75 4.79
C LYS A 239 35.64 -19.47 3.47
N GLU A 240 36.65 -19.08 2.69
CA GLU A 240 36.93 -19.74 1.40
C GLU A 240 37.32 -21.22 1.57
N LYS A 241 38.10 -21.58 2.60
CA LYS A 241 38.45 -22.98 2.96
C LYS A 241 37.21 -23.79 3.33
N GLY A 242 36.30 -23.20 4.12
CA GLY A 242 35.01 -23.81 4.46
C GLY A 242 34.11 -24.05 3.24
N ILE A 243 34.08 -23.11 2.30
CA ILE A 243 33.34 -23.26 1.04
C ILE A 243 33.98 -24.35 0.16
N GLN A 244 35.31 -24.42 0.12
CA GLN A 244 36.01 -25.48 -0.60
C GLN A 244 35.69 -26.87 -0.02
N TYR A 245 35.74 -27.02 1.31
CA TYR A 245 35.32 -28.27 1.97
C TYR A 245 33.86 -28.62 1.71
N TYR A 246 32.97 -27.62 1.68
CA TYR A 246 31.57 -27.84 1.29
C TYR A 246 31.46 -28.42 -0.13
N ASN A 247 32.19 -27.86 -1.10
CA ASN A 247 32.20 -28.37 -2.48
C ASN A 247 32.77 -29.79 -2.56
N GLN A 248 33.73 -30.13 -1.69
CA GLN A 248 34.32 -31.48 -1.55
C GLN A 248 33.44 -32.44 -0.74
N ARG A 249 32.27 -32.01 -0.24
CA ARG A 249 31.38 -32.79 0.63
C ARG A 249 31.97 -33.13 2.01
N ALA A 250 33.02 -32.45 2.43
CA ALA A 250 33.62 -32.58 3.75
C ALA A 250 32.86 -31.73 4.78
N TRP A 251 31.62 -32.14 5.10
CA TRP A 251 30.65 -31.31 5.83
C TRP A 251 31.13 -30.86 7.22
N HIS A 252 31.74 -31.75 8.00
CA HIS A 252 32.25 -31.43 9.33
C HIS A 252 33.38 -30.38 9.27
N SER A 253 34.35 -30.56 8.37
CA SER A 253 35.43 -29.59 8.15
C SER A 253 34.90 -28.26 7.62
N ALA A 254 33.91 -28.30 6.73
CA ALA A 254 33.24 -27.09 6.25
C ALA A 254 32.55 -26.33 7.38
N ALA A 255 31.77 -27.02 8.23
CA ALA A 255 31.10 -26.44 9.38
C ALA A 255 32.10 -25.76 10.33
N LEU A 256 33.20 -26.44 10.65
CA LEU A 256 34.23 -25.93 11.55
C LEU A 256 34.85 -24.62 11.03
N MET A 257 35.32 -24.61 9.77
CA MET A 257 35.94 -23.43 9.18
C MET A 257 34.95 -22.25 9.05
N LEU A 258 33.71 -22.53 8.64
CA LEU A 258 32.67 -21.52 8.52
C LEU A 258 32.24 -20.95 9.89
N GLN A 259 32.21 -21.78 10.94
CA GLN A 259 31.92 -21.32 12.30
C GLN A 259 33.01 -20.38 12.83
N GLN A 260 34.29 -20.73 12.61
CA GLN A 260 35.40 -19.85 12.98
C GLN A 260 35.35 -18.52 12.21
N ALA A 261 35.13 -18.58 10.88
CA ALA A 261 34.97 -17.39 10.07
C ALA A 261 33.81 -16.49 10.55
N ALA A 262 32.65 -17.08 10.87
CA ALA A 262 31.50 -16.34 11.38
C ALA A 262 31.80 -15.61 12.70
N ALA A 263 32.51 -16.25 13.63
CA ALA A 263 32.85 -15.66 14.92
C ALA A 263 33.75 -14.42 14.75
N MET A 264 34.70 -14.47 13.81
CA MET A 264 35.61 -13.36 13.53
C MET A 264 34.92 -12.24 12.74
N LEU A 265 34.01 -12.57 11.81
CA LEU A 265 33.30 -11.58 10.99
C LEU A 265 32.15 -10.88 11.71
N GLN A 266 31.61 -11.42 12.80
CA GLN A 266 30.56 -10.74 13.58
C GLN A 266 31.02 -9.38 14.13
N ASN A 267 32.32 -9.25 14.41
CA ASN A 267 32.93 -8.01 14.90
C ASN A 267 33.45 -7.11 13.75
N ALA A 268 33.29 -7.53 12.50
CA ALA A 268 33.78 -6.81 11.33
C ALA A 268 32.64 -6.03 10.64
N ASP A 269 33.00 -4.88 10.05
CA ASP A 269 32.12 -4.06 9.19
C ASP A 269 31.84 -4.73 7.80
N ASP A 270 31.88 -6.07 7.69
CA ASP A 270 31.70 -6.81 6.42
C ASP A 270 30.52 -7.79 6.45
N ALA A 271 29.33 -7.22 6.31
CA ALA A 271 28.07 -7.97 6.19
C ALA A 271 28.01 -8.87 4.93
N ALA A 272 28.76 -8.56 3.87
CA ALA A 272 28.74 -9.35 2.64
C ALA A 272 29.42 -10.70 2.85
N SER A 273 30.63 -10.69 3.40
CA SER A 273 31.34 -11.93 3.74
C SER A 273 30.58 -12.76 4.78
N LEU A 274 29.98 -12.12 5.79
CA LEU A 274 29.16 -12.80 6.79
C LEU A 274 27.90 -13.44 6.16
N GLY A 275 27.27 -12.78 5.20
CA GLY A 275 26.16 -13.32 4.42
C GLY A 275 26.54 -14.58 3.65
N SER A 276 27.70 -14.58 2.98
CA SER A 276 28.23 -15.79 2.33
C SER A 276 28.48 -16.92 3.32
N VAL A 277 29.07 -16.63 4.49
CA VAL A 277 29.29 -17.64 5.53
C VAL A 277 27.96 -18.25 6.00
N TRP A 278 26.97 -17.43 6.35
CA TRP A 278 25.66 -17.92 6.79
C TRP A 278 24.96 -18.73 5.72
N TYR A 279 25.03 -18.31 4.46
CA TYR A 279 24.49 -19.09 3.35
C TYR A 279 25.10 -20.50 3.32
N TYR A 280 26.43 -20.60 3.33
CA TYR A 280 27.11 -21.90 3.29
C TYR A 280 26.93 -22.71 4.57
N GLN A 281 26.82 -22.09 5.75
CA GLN A 281 26.40 -22.80 6.97
C GLN A 281 25.00 -23.41 6.81
N GLY A 282 24.07 -22.69 6.17
CA GLY A 282 22.75 -23.21 5.82
C GLY A 282 22.85 -24.40 4.86
N ARG A 283 23.69 -24.32 3.83
CA ARG A 283 23.92 -25.42 2.89
C ARG A 283 24.55 -26.65 3.54
N VAL A 284 25.49 -26.47 4.46
CA VAL A 284 26.08 -27.55 5.26
C VAL A 284 25.04 -28.17 6.19
N ALA A 285 24.28 -27.36 6.93
CA ALA A 285 23.20 -27.83 7.80
C ALA A 285 22.13 -28.61 7.01
N GLN A 286 21.76 -28.13 5.82
CA GLN A 286 20.84 -28.81 4.92
C GLN A 286 21.34 -30.21 4.54
N ALA A 287 22.64 -30.33 4.23
CA ALA A 287 23.26 -31.61 3.85
C ALA A 287 23.38 -32.58 5.03
N MET A 288 23.66 -32.09 6.24
CA MET A 288 23.88 -32.94 7.41
C MET A 288 22.60 -33.30 8.19
N HIS A 289 21.63 -32.38 8.23
CA HIS A 289 20.51 -32.44 9.16
C HIS A 289 19.16 -32.08 8.51
N GLY A 290 19.10 -31.95 7.18
CA GLY A 290 17.89 -31.66 6.43
C GLY A 290 17.46 -30.19 6.40
N THR A 291 16.46 -29.89 5.57
CA THR A 291 16.09 -28.50 5.21
C THR A 291 15.52 -27.66 6.37
N ALA A 292 14.92 -28.30 7.38
CA ALA A 292 14.34 -27.59 8.52
C ALA A 292 15.42 -26.88 9.38
N THR A 293 16.58 -27.51 9.58
CA THR A 293 17.70 -26.92 10.35
C THR A 293 18.43 -25.82 9.57
N ALA A 294 18.45 -25.92 8.24
CA ALA A 294 19.02 -24.91 7.36
C ALA A 294 18.24 -23.57 7.36
N LYS A 295 16.93 -23.62 7.66
CA LYS A 295 16.04 -22.45 7.70
C LYS A 295 16.61 -21.30 8.52
N ALA A 296 17.15 -21.60 9.71
CA ALA A 296 17.68 -20.57 10.60
C ALA A 296 18.82 -19.77 9.96
N TYR A 297 19.67 -20.42 9.16
CA TYR A 297 20.78 -19.76 8.47
C TYR A 297 20.30 -18.95 7.27
N PHE A 298 19.36 -19.46 6.48
CA PHE A 298 18.81 -18.68 5.36
C PHE A 298 17.96 -17.48 5.83
N LEU A 299 17.34 -17.56 7.01
CA LEU A 299 16.70 -16.39 7.62
C LEU A 299 17.73 -15.33 8.06
N LYS A 300 18.93 -15.73 8.48
CA LYS A 300 20.02 -14.78 8.73
C LYS A 300 20.43 -14.06 7.44
N THR A 301 20.47 -14.75 6.30
CA THR A 301 20.75 -14.09 5.01
C THR A 301 19.63 -13.14 4.59
N ASP A 302 18.35 -13.49 4.80
CA ASP A 302 17.20 -12.60 4.56
C ASP A 302 17.25 -11.33 5.42
N SER A 303 17.69 -11.44 6.68
CA SER A 303 17.87 -10.30 7.58
C SER A 303 18.89 -9.29 7.06
N LEU A 304 19.98 -9.74 6.42
CA LEU A 304 20.96 -8.85 5.80
C LEU A 304 20.36 -8.05 4.65
N TYR A 305 19.56 -8.69 3.79
CA TYR A 305 18.86 -7.99 2.73
C TYR A 305 17.85 -6.99 3.30
N THR A 306 17.04 -7.41 4.28
CA THR A 306 15.99 -6.57 4.86
C THR A 306 16.54 -5.33 5.58
N ARG A 307 17.67 -5.46 6.29
CA ARG A 307 18.25 -4.37 7.07
C ARG A 307 19.19 -3.47 6.25
N LEU A 308 19.94 -4.05 5.32
CA LEU A 308 21.05 -3.37 4.64
C LEU A 308 20.85 -3.23 3.13
N HIS A 309 19.77 -3.78 2.57
CA HIS A 309 19.57 -3.91 1.11
C HIS A 309 20.79 -4.51 0.40
N LEU A 310 21.48 -5.43 1.08
CA LEU A 310 22.68 -6.06 0.58
C LEU A 310 22.30 -7.14 -0.43
N VAL A 311 22.79 -7.00 -1.66
CA VAL A 311 22.54 -7.91 -2.77
C VAL A 311 23.83 -8.65 -3.13
N THR A 312 23.84 -9.96 -2.95
CA THR A 312 24.95 -10.87 -3.33
C THR A 312 24.40 -12.17 -3.90
N CYS A 313 25.23 -12.94 -4.61
CA CYS A 313 24.84 -14.23 -5.18
C CYS A 313 24.37 -15.20 -4.10
N GLU A 314 25.05 -15.22 -2.95
CA GLU A 314 24.74 -16.08 -1.82
C GLU A 314 23.43 -15.65 -1.12
N ILE A 315 23.15 -14.35 -1.00
CA ILE A 315 21.86 -13.88 -0.45
C ILE A 315 20.72 -14.25 -1.38
N ARG A 316 20.88 -14.05 -2.69
CA ARG A 316 19.93 -14.48 -3.72
C ARG A 316 19.64 -15.97 -3.58
N ALA A 317 20.70 -16.80 -3.56
CA ALA A 317 20.57 -18.24 -3.42
C ALA A 317 20.01 -18.67 -2.05
N GLY A 318 20.14 -17.84 -1.01
CA GLY A 318 19.50 -18.05 0.29
C GLY A 318 17.97 -18.09 0.18
N TYR A 319 17.37 -17.28 -0.69
CA TYR A 319 15.93 -17.33 -0.96
C TYR A 319 15.50 -18.60 -1.69
N GLU A 320 16.32 -19.15 -2.58
CA GLU A 320 16.09 -20.49 -3.15
C GLU A 320 16.09 -21.56 -2.05
N GLY A 321 17.04 -21.45 -1.11
CA GLY A 321 17.09 -22.30 0.09
C GLY A 321 15.86 -22.19 0.98
N LEU A 322 15.33 -20.98 1.18
CA LEU A 322 14.08 -20.76 1.92
C LEU A 322 12.86 -21.36 1.22
N LEU A 323 12.75 -21.18 -0.10
CA LEU A 323 11.65 -21.70 -0.90
C LEU A 323 11.67 -23.23 -1.03
N ALA A 324 12.83 -23.86 -0.84
CA ALA A 324 12.97 -25.31 -0.81
C ALA A 324 12.53 -25.96 0.51
N ILE A 325 12.15 -25.18 1.53
CA ILE A 325 11.68 -25.71 2.83
C ILE A 325 10.30 -26.38 2.65
N PRO A 326 10.14 -27.67 3.00
CA PRO A 326 8.85 -28.34 2.95
C PRO A 326 7.80 -27.66 3.85
N SER A 327 6.55 -27.65 3.41
CA SER A 327 5.40 -27.13 4.18
C SER A 327 5.55 -25.67 4.62
N LEU A 328 6.26 -24.84 3.86
CA LEU A 328 6.39 -23.42 4.13
C LEU A 328 5.01 -22.72 4.03
N PRO A 329 4.64 -21.83 4.98
CA PRO A 329 3.38 -21.11 4.91
C PRO A 329 3.23 -20.36 3.59
N ARG A 330 2.02 -20.34 3.01
CA ARG A 330 1.76 -19.68 1.72
C ARG A 330 2.17 -18.20 1.70
N ALA A 331 2.00 -17.50 2.82
CA ALA A 331 2.43 -16.11 2.97
C ALA A 331 3.96 -15.95 2.85
N ASP A 332 4.73 -16.90 3.40
CA ASP A 332 6.19 -16.91 3.32
C ASP A 332 6.67 -17.24 1.90
N ILE A 333 6.03 -18.19 1.22
CA ILE A 333 6.31 -18.50 -0.19
C ILE A 333 6.17 -17.23 -1.04
N LEU A 334 5.06 -16.49 -0.89
CA LEU A 334 4.82 -15.26 -1.63
C LEU A 334 5.87 -14.18 -1.30
N ARG A 335 6.18 -14.01 0.00
CA ARG A 335 7.17 -13.04 0.47
C ARG A 335 8.56 -13.31 -0.11
N TYR A 336 9.07 -14.52 0.04
CA TYR A 336 10.42 -14.87 -0.44
C TYR A 336 10.50 -14.91 -1.97
N THR A 337 9.43 -15.31 -2.65
CA THR A 337 9.33 -15.20 -4.11
C THR A 337 9.46 -13.75 -4.56
N HIS A 338 8.73 -12.82 -3.93
CA HIS A 338 8.81 -11.41 -4.27
C HIS A 338 10.22 -10.85 -4.05
N ARG A 339 10.86 -11.21 -2.93
CA ARG A 339 12.24 -10.80 -2.63
C ARG A 339 13.25 -11.33 -3.64
N LEU A 340 13.13 -12.59 -4.03
CA LEU A 340 13.97 -13.19 -5.05
C LEU A 340 13.81 -12.48 -6.40
N LEU A 341 12.58 -12.16 -6.82
CA LEU A 341 12.31 -11.42 -8.05
C LEU A 341 12.85 -9.97 -8.02
N GLU A 342 12.75 -9.30 -6.87
CA GLU A 342 13.31 -7.96 -6.64
C GLU A 342 14.84 -8.00 -6.81
N ILE A 343 15.50 -8.95 -6.13
CA ILE A 343 16.94 -9.17 -6.24
C ILE A 343 17.34 -9.50 -7.68
N ASP A 344 16.62 -10.38 -8.36
CA ASP A 344 16.87 -10.71 -9.76
C ASP A 344 16.79 -9.49 -10.69
N SER A 345 15.82 -8.60 -10.46
CA SER A 345 15.72 -7.34 -11.20
C SER A 345 16.94 -6.45 -10.99
N ILE A 346 17.43 -6.37 -9.75
CA ILE A 346 18.65 -5.63 -9.42
C ILE A 346 19.84 -6.27 -10.12
N PHE A 347 19.95 -7.60 -10.08
CA PHE A 347 21.01 -8.36 -10.75
C PHE A 347 21.08 -8.09 -12.26
N LYS A 348 19.94 -8.14 -12.93
CA LYS A 348 19.87 -7.90 -14.38
C LYS A 348 20.24 -6.47 -14.76
N LYS A 349 19.87 -5.50 -13.93
CA LYS A 349 20.13 -4.08 -14.18
C LYS A 349 21.58 -3.70 -13.86
N ASP A 350 22.06 -4.08 -12.69
CA ASP A 350 23.29 -3.53 -12.11
C ASP A 350 24.50 -4.47 -12.29
N TYR A 351 24.29 -5.75 -12.58
CA TYR A 351 25.35 -6.77 -12.73
C TYR A 351 25.18 -7.65 -13.98
N PRO A 352 25.04 -7.09 -15.20
CA PRO A 352 24.74 -7.86 -16.40
C PRO A 352 25.79 -8.93 -16.73
N ALA A 353 27.09 -8.63 -16.57
CA ALA A 353 28.17 -9.59 -16.79
C ALA A 353 28.12 -10.78 -15.82
N LEU A 354 27.72 -10.52 -14.57
CA LEU A 354 27.54 -11.57 -13.56
C LEU A 354 26.32 -12.44 -13.88
N VAL A 355 25.22 -11.84 -14.31
CA VAL A 355 24.01 -12.58 -14.72
C VAL A 355 24.30 -13.52 -15.88
N SER A 356 25.01 -13.07 -16.93
CA SER A 356 25.35 -13.93 -18.08
C SER A 356 26.21 -15.16 -17.73
N ARG A 357 26.86 -15.17 -16.56
CA ARG A 357 27.67 -16.30 -16.07
C ARG A 357 26.88 -17.22 -15.14
N ILE A 358 25.79 -16.75 -14.53
CA ILE A 358 24.94 -17.49 -13.58
C ILE A 358 23.66 -18.05 -14.25
N THR A 359 23.40 -17.68 -15.51
CA THR A 359 22.17 -17.94 -16.29
C THR A 359 21.72 -19.40 -16.36
N ALA A 360 22.59 -20.39 -16.12
CA ALA A 360 22.22 -21.80 -16.09
C ALA A 360 21.22 -22.20 -14.97
N LYS A 361 20.93 -21.30 -14.01
CA LYS A 361 19.94 -21.53 -12.92
C LYS A 361 18.66 -20.70 -13.02
N TYR A 362 18.50 -19.87 -14.05
CA TYR A 362 17.39 -18.90 -14.12
C TYR A 362 16.05 -19.49 -14.58
N ASP A 363 16.05 -20.67 -15.21
CA ASP A 363 14.85 -21.23 -15.86
C ASP A 363 13.78 -21.74 -14.88
N GLN A 364 14.16 -22.07 -13.64
CA GLN A 364 13.24 -22.54 -12.61
C GLN A 364 12.26 -21.44 -12.11
N LEU A 365 12.53 -20.17 -12.41
CA LEU A 365 11.79 -19.02 -11.90
C LEU A 365 10.55 -18.64 -12.72
N ASN A 366 10.45 -19.05 -13.99
CA ASN A 366 9.28 -18.71 -14.82
C ASN A 366 8.01 -19.35 -14.24
N LEU A 367 8.10 -20.59 -13.76
CA LEU A 367 6.99 -21.28 -13.08
C LEU A 367 6.56 -20.58 -11.78
N ILE A 368 7.52 -20.01 -11.04
CA ILE A 368 7.25 -19.31 -9.77
C ILE A 368 6.66 -17.92 -10.05
N ARG A 369 7.13 -17.23 -11.10
CA ARG A 369 6.59 -15.96 -11.56
C ARG A 369 5.15 -16.12 -12.06
N GLU A 370 4.88 -17.16 -12.85
CA GLU A 370 3.52 -17.50 -13.30
C GLU A 370 2.61 -17.79 -12.12
N ASN A 371 3.03 -18.61 -11.15
CA ASN A 371 2.23 -18.89 -9.95
C ASN A 371 1.93 -17.64 -9.12
N SER A 372 2.89 -16.72 -8.98
CA SER A 372 2.69 -15.45 -8.26
C SER A 372 1.74 -14.50 -9.01
N GLN A 373 1.80 -14.49 -10.34
CA GLN A 373 0.89 -13.71 -11.18
C GLN A 373 -0.54 -14.28 -11.09
N LEU A 374 -0.69 -15.60 -11.21
CA LEU A 374 -1.95 -16.33 -11.08
C LEU A 374 -2.62 -16.10 -9.72
N GLU A 375 -1.85 -15.97 -8.64
CA GLU A 375 -2.35 -15.62 -7.30
C GLU A 375 -2.97 -14.22 -7.26
N LYS A 376 -2.27 -13.22 -7.81
CA LYS A 376 -2.77 -11.85 -7.89
C LYS A 376 -4.07 -11.80 -8.68
N ASP A 377 -4.11 -12.49 -9.82
CA ASP A 377 -5.29 -12.57 -10.67
C ASP A 377 -6.45 -13.28 -9.97
N ARG A 378 -6.17 -14.36 -9.23
CA ARG A 378 -7.18 -15.06 -8.42
C ARG A 378 -7.74 -14.19 -7.29
N LEU A 379 -6.90 -13.38 -6.64
CA LEU A 379 -7.35 -12.48 -5.58
C LEU A 379 -8.21 -11.33 -6.13
N ALA A 380 -7.82 -10.79 -7.30
CA ALA A 380 -8.60 -9.81 -8.04
C ALA A 380 -9.95 -10.41 -8.49
N ALA A 381 -9.95 -11.65 -8.99
CA ALA A 381 -11.16 -12.37 -9.37
C ALA A 381 -12.10 -12.62 -8.18
N LYS A 382 -11.57 -12.98 -7.00
CA LYS A 382 -12.38 -13.11 -5.77
C LYS A 382 -13.01 -11.79 -5.33
N LYS A 383 -12.29 -10.66 -5.46
CA LYS A 383 -12.87 -9.32 -5.21
C LYS A 383 -14.00 -9.04 -6.20
N ARG A 384 -13.77 -9.24 -7.50
CA ARG A 384 -14.78 -9.05 -8.55
C ARG A 384 -16.03 -9.91 -8.31
N ASN A 385 -15.86 -11.17 -7.94
CA ASN A 385 -16.98 -12.08 -7.68
C ASN A 385 -17.82 -11.66 -6.47
N ARG A 386 -17.19 -11.16 -5.38
CA ARG A 386 -17.92 -10.62 -4.23
C ARG A 386 -18.78 -9.42 -4.60
N TYR A 387 -18.27 -8.50 -5.43
CA TYR A 387 -19.06 -7.37 -5.93
C TYR A 387 -20.21 -7.81 -6.84
N ALA A 388 -19.99 -8.78 -7.72
CA ALA A 388 -21.03 -9.32 -8.60
C ALA A 388 -22.18 -9.98 -7.82
N VAL A 389 -21.87 -10.78 -6.80
CA VAL A 389 -22.88 -11.40 -5.92
C VAL A 389 -23.67 -10.34 -5.15
N GLY A 390 -23.00 -9.32 -4.62
CA GLY A 390 -23.66 -8.21 -3.93
C GLY A 390 -24.66 -7.47 -4.84
N LEU A 391 -24.29 -7.22 -6.09
CA LEU A 391 -25.16 -6.58 -7.07
C LEU A 391 -26.37 -7.47 -7.43
N ALA A 392 -26.17 -8.77 -7.63
CA ALA A 392 -27.25 -9.70 -7.95
C ALA A 392 -28.31 -9.76 -6.84
N VAL A 393 -27.88 -9.83 -5.57
CA VAL A 393 -28.79 -9.82 -4.41
C VAL A 393 -29.59 -8.53 -4.36
N PHE A 394 -28.97 -7.39 -4.61
CA PHE A 394 -29.65 -6.10 -4.64
C PHE A 394 -30.71 -5.99 -5.76
N VAL A 395 -30.42 -6.52 -6.95
CA VAL A 395 -31.39 -6.52 -8.06
C VAL A 395 -32.59 -7.42 -7.74
N ILE A 396 -32.35 -8.60 -7.17
CA ILE A 396 -33.42 -9.55 -6.81
C ILE A 396 -34.36 -8.94 -5.75
N THR A 397 -33.81 -8.31 -4.70
CA THR A 397 -34.63 -7.68 -3.65
C THR A 397 -35.46 -6.53 -4.19
N LEU A 398 -34.92 -5.74 -5.11
CA LEU A 398 -35.65 -4.66 -5.79
C LEU A 398 -36.81 -5.20 -6.63
N LEU A 399 -36.59 -6.27 -7.41
CA LEU A 399 -37.64 -6.88 -8.23
C LEU A 399 -38.79 -7.44 -7.38
N ILE A 400 -38.47 -8.12 -6.27
CA ILE A 400 -39.48 -8.63 -5.32
C ILE A 400 -40.31 -7.47 -4.76
N PHE A 401 -39.66 -6.39 -4.33
CA PHE A 401 -40.34 -5.20 -3.81
C PHE A 401 -41.31 -4.59 -4.82
N LEU A 402 -40.87 -4.42 -6.08
CA LEU A 402 -41.72 -3.88 -7.16
C LEU A 402 -42.93 -4.78 -7.43
N PHE A 403 -42.72 -6.10 -7.46
CA PHE A 403 -43.80 -7.07 -7.67
C PHE A 403 -44.83 -7.06 -6.53
N CYS A 404 -44.38 -7.05 -5.27
CA CYS A 404 -45.26 -6.97 -4.11
C CYS A 404 -46.09 -5.68 -4.09
N ARG A 405 -45.45 -4.55 -4.44
CA ARG A 405 -46.14 -3.25 -4.53
C ARG A 405 -47.25 -3.27 -5.58
N GLU A 406 -46.99 -3.81 -6.76
CA GLU A 406 -48.00 -3.85 -7.83
C GLU A 406 -49.20 -4.74 -7.46
N ARG A 407 -48.92 -5.89 -6.82
CA ARG A 407 -49.97 -6.78 -6.28
C ARG A 407 -50.82 -6.09 -5.22
N TYR A 408 -50.21 -5.35 -4.30
CA TYR A 408 -50.92 -4.61 -3.25
C TYR A 408 -51.88 -3.56 -3.83
N LEU A 409 -51.37 -2.73 -4.74
CA LEU A 409 -52.15 -1.65 -5.33
C LEU A 409 -53.31 -2.18 -6.19
N SER A 410 -53.08 -3.23 -6.98
CA SER A 410 -54.11 -3.88 -7.78
C SER A 410 -55.25 -4.45 -6.91
N LYS A 411 -54.91 -5.07 -5.77
CA LYS A 411 -55.91 -5.59 -4.83
C LYS A 411 -56.79 -4.47 -4.28
N ARG A 412 -56.21 -3.36 -3.83
CA ARG A 412 -56.97 -2.23 -3.28
C ARG A 412 -57.87 -1.56 -4.33
N PHE A 413 -57.36 -1.37 -5.54
CA PHE A 413 -58.16 -0.82 -6.64
C PHE A 413 -59.38 -1.70 -6.95
N SER A 414 -59.19 -3.03 -7.01
CA SER A 414 -60.31 -3.96 -7.24
C SER A 414 -61.36 -3.93 -6.12
N GLN A 415 -60.96 -3.64 -4.88
CA GLN A 415 -61.90 -3.44 -3.76
C GLN A 415 -62.75 -2.19 -3.95
N CYS A 416 -62.17 -1.08 -4.40
CA CYS A 416 -62.93 0.14 -4.70
C CYS A 416 -63.97 -0.09 -5.79
N LEU A 417 -63.60 -0.82 -6.86
CA LEU A 417 -64.51 -1.13 -7.96
C LEU A 417 -65.67 -2.03 -7.51
N ARG A 418 -65.39 -3.07 -6.70
CA ARG A 418 -66.43 -3.93 -6.11
C ARG A 418 -67.37 -3.15 -5.21
N ALA A 419 -66.84 -2.30 -4.33
CA ALA A 419 -67.64 -1.47 -3.43
C ALA A 419 -68.53 -0.46 -4.17
N TYR A 420 -68.10 -0.02 -5.36
CA TYR A 420 -68.94 0.79 -6.25
C TYR A 420 -70.04 -0.03 -6.91
N ASN A 421 -69.72 -1.18 -7.53
CA ASN A 421 -70.70 -2.01 -8.24
C ASN A 421 -71.78 -2.61 -7.31
N GLN A 422 -71.47 -2.82 -6.03
CA GLN A 422 -72.45 -3.31 -5.04
C GLN A 422 -73.45 -2.24 -4.56
N LYS A 423 -73.31 -0.96 -4.97
CA LYS A 423 -74.27 0.10 -4.60
C LYS A 423 -75.62 0.03 -5.33
N GLU A 424 -75.76 -0.78 -6.39
CA GLU A 424 -77.05 -0.95 -7.10
C GLU A 424 -77.99 -1.97 -6.44
N ASP A 425 -77.57 -2.69 -5.39
CA ASP A 425 -78.39 -3.73 -4.76
C ASP A 425 -78.34 -3.65 -3.23
N TYR A 426 -79.20 -2.80 -2.64
CA TYR A 426 -79.49 -2.84 -1.20
C TYR A 426 -80.97 -2.54 -0.94
N PRO A 427 -81.77 -3.51 -0.49
CA PRO A 427 -83.06 -3.22 0.15
C PRO A 427 -82.80 -2.46 1.45
N LEU A 428 -83.61 -1.43 1.72
CA LEU A 428 -83.61 -0.67 2.97
C LEU A 428 -83.65 -1.64 4.16
N ARG A 429 -82.50 -1.80 4.82
CA ARG A 429 -82.38 -2.60 6.04
C ARG A 429 -83.11 -1.84 7.16
N GLN A 430 -84.37 -2.20 7.40
CA GLN A 430 -84.93 -2.10 8.74
C GLN A 430 -84.06 -2.99 9.62
N GLN A 431 -83.20 -2.37 10.43
CA GLN A 431 -82.61 -3.05 11.56
C GLN A 431 -83.52 -2.78 12.75
N ASP A 432 -84.07 -3.87 13.26
CA ASP A 432 -84.76 -3.94 14.53
C ASP A 432 -83.94 -3.33 15.66
N GLU A 433 -84.68 -2.71 16.57
CA GLU A 433 -84.24 -1.96 17.73
C GLU A 433 -83.41 -2.81 18.70
N GLU A 434 -82.17 -2.41 18.97
CA GLU A 434 -81.60 -2.54 20.32
C GLU A 434 -81.59 -1.14 20.94
N ARG A 435 -82.66 -0.85 21.68
CA ARG A 435 -82.81 0.34 22.53
C ARG A 435 -81.72 0.33 23.60
N ASN A 436 -80.70 1.15 23.42
CA ASN A 436 -79.96 1.67 24.56
C ASN A 436 -80.78 2.84 25.14
N ASN A 437 -81.65 2.49 26.09
CA ASN A 437 -82.33 3.43 26.98
C ASN A 437 -81.29 4.24 27.73
N ASN A 438 -81.11 5.51 27.38
CA ASN A 438 -80.69 6.61 28.26
C ASN A 438 -80.64 7.94 27.48
N ASP A 439 -81.72 8.29 26.77
CA ASP A 439 -81.98 9.66 26.32
C ASP A 439 -83.48 9.79 25.99
N GLU A 440 -84.31 10.05 27.00
CA GLU A 440 -85.78 10.27 26.91
C GLU A 440 -86.20 11.50 26.05
N HIS A 441 -85.28 12.10 25.29
CA HIS A 441 -85.47 13.40 24.65
C HIS A 441 -85.87 13.35 23.17
N TYR A 442 -85.74 12.21 22.47
CA TYR A 442 -86.07 12.10 21.03
C TYR A 442 -86.90 10.85 20.71
N THR A 443 -88.07 11.03 20.08
CA THR A 443 -88.98 9.91 19.73
C THR A 443 -88.52 9.17 18.46
N PRO A 444 -88.93 7.89 18.25
CA PRO A 444 -88.66 7.14 17.02
C PRO A 444 -89.11 7.84 15.73
N GLN A 445 -90.17 8.66 15.83
CA GLN A 445 -90.66 9.47 14.71
C GLN A 445 -89.67 10.60 14.37
N MET A 446 -89.06 11.24 15.37
CA MET A 446 -88.05 12.28 15.18
C MET A 446 -86.75 11.72 14.58
N THR A 447 -86.30 10.54 15.03
CA THR A 447 -85.10 9.89 14.48
C THR A 447 -85.31 9.41 13.04
N SER A 448 -86.48 8.82 12.72
CA SER A 448 -86.85 8.43 11.36
C SER A 448 -86.95 9.64 10.42
N HIS A 449 -87.53 10.75 10.89
CA HIS A 449 -87.54 12.00 10.14
C HIS A 449 -86.11 12.50 9.84
N ALA A 450 -85.23 12.53 10.85
CA ALA A 450 -83.84 12.96 10.68
C ALA A 450 -83.06 12.08 9.69
N LEU A 451 -83.25 10.75 9.70
CA LEU A 451 -82.66 9.84 8.72
C LEU A 451 -83.14 10.13 7.29
N THR A 452 -84.44 10.41 7.13
CA THR A 452 -85.01 10.78 5.83
C THR A 452 -84.43 12.09 5.31
N GLN A 453 -84.17 13.05 6.21
CA GLN A 453 -83.53 14.31 5.82
C GLN A 453 -82.04 14.14 5.48
N ILE A 454 -81.32 13.24 6.17
CA ILE A 454 -79.94 12.88 5.80
C ILE A 454 -79.89 12.25 4.41
N ASP A 455 -80.84 11.36 4.08
CA ASP A 455 -80.95 10.79 2.73
C ASP A 455 -81.23 11.85 1.67
N LYS A 456 -82.14 12.80 1.93
CA LYS A 456 -82.35 13.96 1.04
C LYS A 456 -81.10 14.81 0.88
N PHE A 457 -80.38 15.06 1.98
CA PHE A 457 -79.13 15.81 1.98
C PHE A 457 -78.05 15.14 1.11
N GLU A 458 -77.95 13.81 1.13
CA GLU A 458 -77.05 13.05 0.26
C GLU A 458 -77.51 13.05 -1.21
N LYS A 459 -78.80 12.81 -1.47
CA LYS A 459 -79.38 12.81 -2.84
C LYS A 459 -79.23 14.16 -3.54
N MET A 460 -79.34 15.25 -2.78
CA MET A 460 -79.13 16.61 -3.28
C MET A 460 -77.64 17.01 -3.32
N ALA A 461 -76.72 16.10 -2.98
CA ALA A 461 -75.27 16.31 -2.94
C ALA A 461 -74.84 17.54 -2.11
N LEU A 462 -75.59 17.91 -1.08
CA LEU A 462 -75.36 19.15 -0.32
C LEU A 462 -74.07 19.09 0.51
N PHE A 463 -73.54 17.89 0.76
CA PHE A 463 -72.23 17.67 1.41
C PHE A 463 -71.04 18.23 0.61
N THR A 464 -71.20 18.52 -0.68
CA THR A 464 -70.15 19.09 -1.56
C THR A 464 -69.85 20.55 -1.25
N LYS A 465 -70.66 21.24 -0.43
CA LYS A 465 -70.39 22.62 -0.01
C LYS A 465 -69.19 22.67 0.97
N LYS A 466 -68.17 23.47 0.65
CA LYS A 466 -66.88 23.53 1.37
C LYS A 466 -66.99 23.92 2.85
N ASP A 467 -68.01 24.68 3.21
CA ASP A 467 -68.26 25.22 4.53
C ASP A 467 -69.40 24.51 5.28
N MET A 468 -69.79 23.31 4.81
CA MET A 468 -70.84 22.50 5.40
C MET A 468 -70.42 22.00 6.78
N SER A 469 -71.00 22.60 7.82
CA SER A 469 -70.84 22.23 9.22
C SER A 469 -72.12 21.58 9.75
N LEU A 470 -72.04 20.82 10.83
CA LEU A 470 -73.21 20.16 11.42
C LEU A 470 -74.37 21.15 11.75
N PRO A 471 -74.12 22.38 12.28
CA PRO A 471 -75.17 23.40 12.41
C PRO A 471 -75.83 23.80 11.08
N LYS A 472 -75.05 23.99 10.01
CA LYS A 472 -75.59 24.33 8.68
C LYS A 472 -76.37 23.18 8.06
N MET A 473 -75.91 21.95 8.26
CA MET A 473 -76.65 20.76 7.86
C MET A 473 -78.01 20.74 8.55
N ALA A 474 -78.04 20.99 9.87
CA ALA A 474 -79.27 21.04 10.67
C ALA A 474 -80.26 22.11 10.17
N GLU A 475 -79.76 23.30 9.86
CA GLU A 475 -80.56 24.40 9.31
C GLU A 475 -81.19 24.02 7.95
N ILE A 476 -80.37 23.48 7.03
CA ILE A 476 -80.81 23.07 5.69
C ILE A 476 -81.82 21.92 5.76
N THR A 477 -81.60 20.94 6.63
CA THR A 477 -82.51 19.80 6.81
C THR A 477 -83.72 20.13 7.70
N LYS A 478 -83.84 21.37 8.18
CA LYS A 478 -84.85 21.81 9.17
C LYS A 478 -84.95 20.86 10.36
N THR A 479 -83.81 20.35 10.82
CA THR A 479 -83.67 19.39 11.93
C THR A 479 -82.81 20.00 13.04
N SER A 480 -82.83 19.47 14.27
CA SER A 480 -81.92 19.97 15.31
C SER A 480 -80.51 19.39 15.17
N ARG A 481 -79.49 20.21 15.47
CA ARG A 481 -78.07 19.79 15.48
C ARG A 481 -77.84 18.56 16.38
N ASN A 482 -78.47 18.56 17.56
CA ASN A 482 -78.33 17.51 18.55
C ASN A 482 -78.95 16.19 18.04
N LEU A 483 -80.12 16.26 17.39
CA LEU A 483 -80.77 15.10 16.80
C LEU A 483 -79.95 14.51 15.65
N LEU A 484 -79.38 15.34 14.75
CA LEU A 484 -78.49 14.84 13.69
C LEU A 484 -77.21 14.20 14.26
N SER A 485 -76.59 14.82 15.27
CA SER A 485 -75.42 14.24 15.94
C SER A 485 -75.76 12.91 16.61
N PHE A 486 -76.93 12.82 17.24
CA PHE A 486 -77.42 11.61 17.88
C PHE A 486 -77.64 10.48 16.87
N VAL A 487 -78.29 10.77 15.74
CA VAL A 487 -78.54 9.80 14.66
C VAL A 487 -77.26 9.33 13.97
N LEU A 488 -76.26 10.20 13.80
CA LEU A 488 -74.95 9.76 13.29
C LEU A 488 -74.20 8.90 14.32
N LYS A 489 -74.25 9.29 15.60
CA LYS A 489 -73.61 8.55 16.69
C LYS A 489 -74.27 7.17 16.90
N SER A 490 -75.58 7.04 16.71
CA SER A 490 -76.26 5.74 16.76
C SER A 490 -75.82 4.81 15.62
N LYS A 491 -75.29 5.36 14.51
CA LYS A 491 -74.58 4.62 13.45
C LYS A 491 -73.07 4.47 13.72
N ASN A 492 -72.60 4.73 14.94
CA ASN A 492 -71.19 4.71 15.35
C ASN A 492 -70.26 5.58 14.48
N VAL A 493 -70.79 6.66 13.88
CA VAL A 493 -69.99 7.60 13.09
C VAL A 493 -70.09 9.02 13.63
N THR A 494 -68.95 9.72 13.71
CA THR A 494 -68.94 11.16 13.97
C THR A 494 -69.33 11.93 12.71
N TYR A 495 -69.79 13.18 12.85
CA TYR A 495 -70.06 14.06 11.71
C TYR A 495 -68.85 14.16 10.75
N TYR A 496 -67.64 14.30 11.28
CA TYR A 496 -66.44 14.39 10.46
C TYR A 496 -66.15 13.09 9.69
N GLN A 497 -66.31 11.94 10.32
CA GLN A 497 -66.16 10.63 9.68
C GLN A 497 -67.20 10.39 8.60
N TYR A 498 -68.46 10.72 8.89
CA TYR A 498 -69.56 10.69 7.94
C TYR A 498 -69.26 11.58 6.71
N MET A 499 -68.90 12.84 6.94
CA MET A 499 -68.61 13.79 5.85
C MET A 499 -67.43 13.33 5.00
N ARG A 500 -66.32 12.87 5.59
CA ARG A 500 -65.18 12.38 4.79
C ARG A 500 -65.55 11.15 3.96
N GLU A 501 -66.34 10.23 4.51
CA GLU A 501 -66.73 9.00 3.81
C GLU A 501 -67.67 9.27 2.65
N VAL A 502 -68.71 10.07 2.87
CA VAL A 502 -69.66 10.45 1.82
C VAL A 502 -68.96 11.22 0.71
N ARG A 503 -68.10 12.20 1.05
CA ARG A 503 -67.34 12.99 0.06
C ARG A 503 -66.36 12.16 -0.76
N ILE A 504 -65.57 11.28 -0.12
CA ILE A 504 -64.62 10.42 -0.84
C ILE A 504 -65.36 9.40 -1.70
N ARG A 505 -66.44 8.79 -1.18
CA ARG A 505 -67.27 7.86 -1.97
C ARG A 505 -67.89 8.56 -3.18
N TYR A 506 -68.36 9.80 -3.01
CA TYR A 506 -68.94 10.60 -4.09
C TYR A 506 -67.93 10.88 -5.21
N ILE A 507 -66.74 11.40 -4.88
CA ILE A 507 -65.73 11.67 -5.92
C ILE A 507 -65.22 10.37 -6.56
N THR A 508 -65.15 9.28 -5.80
CA THR A 508 -64.76 7.97 -6.32
C THR A 508 -65.80 7.44 -7.30
N SER A 509 -67.10 7.58 -6.99
CA SER A 509 -68.16 7.23 -7.95
C SER A 509 -68.14 8.10 -9.19
N LEU A 510 -67.93 9.42 -9.06
CA LEU A 510 -67.84 10.30 -10.23
C LEU A 510 -66.70 9.87 -11.17
N MET A 511 -65.53 9.56 -10.61
CA MET A 511 -64.37 9.09 -11.37
C MET A 511 -64.59 7.72 -12.04
N LEU A 512 -65.45 6.87 -11.48
CA LEU A 512 -65.82 5.57 -12.07
C LEU A 512 -66.95 5.69 -13.12
N GLN A 513 -67.80 6.70 -12.99
CA GLN A 513 -68.97 6.93 -13.85
C GLN A 513 -68.62 7.66 -15.14
N ASP A 514 -67.80 8.72 -15.03
CA ASP A 514 -67.49 9.60 -16.16
C ASP A 514 -66.00 9.92 -16.19
N LYS A 515 -65.39 9.61 -17.33
CA LYS A 515 -63.95 9.75 -17.56
C LYS A 515 -63.46 11.18 -17.45
N LYS A 516 -64.31 12.19 -17.67
CA LYS A 516 -63.86 13.59 -17.60
C LYS A 516 -63.25 13.93 -16.23
N TYR A 517 -63.75 13.29 -15.17
CA TYR A 517 -63.24 13.47 -13.81
C TYR A 517 -61.83 12.89 -13.62
N LEU A 518 -61.40 11.95 -14.48
CA LEU A 518 -60.04 11.41 -14.45
C LEU A 518 -59.00 12.38 -15.03
N ALA A 519 -59.43 13.37 -15.81
CA ALA A 519 -58.57 14.42 -16.37
C ALA A 519 -58.36 15.60 -15.41
N TYR A 520 -59.11 15.67 -14.32
CA TYR A 520 -59.05 16.78 -13.37
C TYR A 520 -57.85 16.71 -12.42
N THR A 521 -57.37 17.88 -12.02
CA THR A 521 -56.32 17.99 -11.00
C THR A 521 -56.85 17.55 -9.63
N LEU A 522 -55.96 17.13 -8.73
CA LEU A 522 -56.35 16.77 -7.36
C LEU A 522 -56.99 17.95 -6.60
N ASP A 523 -56.61 19.18 -6.93
CA ASP A 523 -57.20 20.40 -6.36
C ASP A 523 -58.66 20.54 -6.83
N THR A 524 -58.91 20.35 -8.13
CA THR A 524 -60.27 20.35 -8.70
C THR A 524 -61.15 19.23 -8.13
N LEU A 525 -60.60 18.01 -7.97
CA LEU A 525 -61.33 16.88 -7.38
C LEU A 525 -61.66 17.11 -5.91
N ALA A 526 -60.72 17.69 -5.15
CA ALA A 526 -60.95 18.09 -3.77
C ALA A 526 -62.09 19.12 -3.69
N ASP A 527 -62.09 20.11 -4.58
CA ASP A 527 -63.10 21.15 -4.66
C ASP A 527 -64.49 20.60 -5.00
N LEU A 528 -64.60 19.69 -5.97
CA LEU A 528 -65.86 19.08 -6.41
C LEU A 528 -66.56 18.26 -5.31
N CYS A 529 -65.81 17.70 -4.37
CA CYS A 529 -66.37 16.98 -3.22
C CYS A 529 -66.32 17.77 -1.91
N GLY A 530 -66.05 19.07 -1.96
CA GLY A 530 -66.20 19.98 -0.82
C GLY A 530 -65.04 20.01 0.19
N TYR A 531 -63.85 19.56 -0.20
CA TYR A 531 -62.63 19.78 0.58
C TYR A 531 -62.06 21.18 0.35
N GLN A 532 -61.45 21.75 1.39
CA GLN A 532 -60.76 23.04 1.32
C GLN A 532 -59.26 22.92 1.03
N SER A 533 -58.70 21.71 1.20
CA SER A 533 -57.26 21.45 1.03
C SER A 533 -57.04 20.14 0.29
N ARG A 534 -56.26 20.21 -0.81
CA ARG A 534 -55.80 19.04 -1.55
C ARG A 534 -55.02 18.06 -0.69
N GLN A 535 -54.25 18.53 0.30
CA GLN A 535 -53.47 17.65 1.17
C GLN A 535 -54.39 16.80 2.06
N VAL A 536 -55.43 17.42 2.64
CA VAL A 536 -56.43 16.73 3.45
C VAL A 536 -57.22 15.73 2.60
N PHE A 537 -57.66 16.16 1.41
CA PHE A 537 -58.30 15.28 0.43
C PHE A 537 -57.42 14.08 0.07
N ALA A 538 -56.17 14.30 -0.37
CA ALA A 538 -55.28 13.22 -0.81
C ALA A 538 -54.98 12.22 0.31
N LYS A 539 -54.81 12.70 1.55
CA LYS A 539 -54.64 11.87 2.74
C LYS A 539 -55.89 11.01 2.99
N GLN A 540 -57.07 11.63 3.05
CA GLN A 540 -58.32 10.92 3.35
C GLN A 540 -58.77 9.99 2.23
N PHE A 541 -58.50 10.36 0.97
CA PHE A 541 -58.71 9.49 -0.17
C PHE A 541 -57.89 8.21 -0.02
N ARG A 542 -56.59 8.33 0.34
CA ARG A 542 -55.75 7.16 0.60
C ARG A 542 -56.22 6.36 1.82
N GLU A 543 -56.64 7.02 2.90
CA GLU A 543 -57.13 6.33 4.10
C GLU A 543 -58.42 5.53 3.83
N ILE A 544 -59.35 6.09 3.05
CA ILE A 544 -60.65 5.47 2.76
C ILE A 544 -60.55 4.42 1.64
N ASN A 545 -59.84 4.73 0.55
CA ASN A 545 -59.74 3.83 -0.61
C ASN A 545 -58.51 2.89 -0.57
N GLY A 546 -57.57 3.12 0.35
CA GLY A 546 -56.34 2.31 0.48
C GLY A 546 -55.29 2.54 -0.62
N ILE A 547 -55.55 3.44 -1.57
CA ILE A 547 -54.65 3.87 -2.66
C ILE A 547 -54.74 5.37 -2.86
N THR A 548 -53.67 6.00 -3.38
CA THR A 548 -53.73 7.43 -3.68
C THR A 548 -54.72 7.74 -4.80
N ALA A 549 -55.25 8.96 -4.81
CA ALA A 549 -56.07 9.45 -5.92
C ALA A 549 -55.32 9.38 -7.27
N GLN A 550 -54.02 9.67 -7.30
CA GLN A 550 -53.21 9.53 -8.53
C GLN A 550 -53.07 8.08 -8.99
N GLU A 551 -52.81 7.15 -8.07
CA GLU A 551 -52.75 5.71 -8.37
C GLU A 551 -54.11 5.15 -8.80
N PHE A 552 -55.19 5.68 -8.23
CA PHE A 552 -56.57 5.36 -8.62
C PHE A 552 -56.85 5.83 -10.04
N ILE A 553 -56.62 7.11 -10.34
CA ILE A 553 -56.82 7.71 -11.67
C ILE A 553 -56.01 6.95 -12.71
N LYS A 554 -54.72 6.67 -12.44
CA LYS A 554 -53.86 5.94 -13.37
C LYS A 554 -54.42 4.55 -13.70
N ARG A 555 -54.91 3.82 -12.71
CA ARG A 555 -55.47 2.48 -12.89
C ARG A 555 -56.82 2.51 -13.59
N GLU A 556 -57.66 3.48 -13.26
CA GLU A 556 -58.95 3.65 -13.90
C GLU A 556 -58.80 4.04 -15.37
N LEU A 557 -57.88 4.96 -15.70
CA LEU A 557 -57.52 5.28 -17.09
C LEU A 557 -57.02 4.05 -17.85
N ALA A 558 -56.19 3.21 -17.23
CA ALA A 558 -55.73 1.96 -17.85
C ALA A 558 -56.89 1.00 -18.13
N ARG A 559 -57.75 0.76 -17.13
CA ARG A 559 -58.96 -0.08 -17.26
C ARG A 559 -59.89 0.42 -18.36
N VAL A 560 -60.09 1.73 -18.42
CA VAL A 560 -60.93 2.41 -19.40
C VAL A 560 -60.38 2.29 -20.82
N ASN A 561 -59.07 2.42 -20.99
CA ASN A 561 -58.40 2.27 -22.28
C ASN A 561 -58.43 0.82 -22.77
N GLU A 562 -58.33 -0.16 -21.86
CA GLU A 562 -58.50 -1.59 -22.17
C GLU A 562 -59.95 -1.93 -22.61
N GLN A 563 -60.95 -1.17 -22.17
CA GLN A 563 -62.36 -1.31 -22.56
C GLN A 563 -62.75 -0.56 -23.84
N GLY A 564 -61.78 -0.17 -24.68
CA GLY A 564 -62.01 0.32 -26.05
C GLY A 564 -62.56 1.74 -26.19
N HIS A 565 -62.65 2.51 -25.11
CA HIS A 565 -63.06 3.92 -25.19
C HIS A 565 -61.81 4.81 -25.08
N SER A 566 -61.52 5.64 -26.08
CA SER A 566 -60.36 6.55 -26.11
C SER A 566 -60.25 7.47 -24.89
N ALA A 567 -59.01 7.80 -24.50
CA ALA A 567 -58.68 8.71 -23.39
C ALA A 567 -59.01 10.17 -23.73
N PRO A 568 -59.53 10.99 -22.80
CA PRO A 568 -59.77 12.41 -23.06
C PRO A 568 -58.45 13.21 -23.00
N VAL A 569 -58.28 14.11 -23.98
CA VAL A 569 -57.28 15.19 -23.96
C VAL A 569 -57.84 16.32 -23.09
N ALA A 570 -57.05 16.84 -22.16
CA ALA A 570 -57.43 17.98 -21.33
C ALA A 570 -57.48 19.25 -22.20
N GLU A 571 -58.66 19.79 -22.44
CA GLU A 571 -58.80 21.17 -22.95
C GLU A 571 -58.61 22.19 -21.83
N ASP A 572 -57.97 23.28 -22.23
CA ASP A 572 -57.42 24.38 -21.47
C ASP A 572 -58.44 25.14 -20.59
N GLY A 573 -58.04 25.40 -19.34
CA GLY A 573 -58.20 26.70 -18.66
C GLY A 573 -59.55 27.44 -18.66
N SER A 574 -60.71 26.78 -18.78
CA SER A 574 -62.00 27.49 -18.86
C SER A 574 -62.94 27.19 -17.67
N ARG A 575 -63.49 28.29 -17.12
CA ARG A 575 -64.28 28.43 -15.89
C ARG A 575 -65.38 27.38 -15.70
N PRO A 576 -65.75 27.03 -14.44
CA PRO A 576 -66.91 26.19 -14.18
C PRO A 576 -68.20 26.86 -14.67
N PRO A 577 -69.19 26.12 -15.21
CA PRO A 577 -70.51 26.66 -15.48
C PRO A 577 -71.17 27.11 -14.17
N GLU A 578 -71.76 28.31 -14.21
CA GLU A 578 -72.53 28.91 -13.11
C GLU A 578 -73.63 27.95 -12.64
N ILE A 579 -73.57 27.55 -11.38
CA ILE A 579 -74.68 26.88 -10.71
C ILE A 579 -75.79 27.93 -10.58
N ALA A 580 -76.88 27.71 -11.30
CA ALA A 580 -78.10 28.51 -11.23
C ALA A 580 -78.51 28.72 -9.76
N ARG A 581 -78.50 29.98 -9.32
CA ARG A 581 -79.16 30.42 -8.09
C ARG A 581 -80.66 30.25 -8.28
N SER A 582 -81.24 29.22 -7.69
CA SER A 582 -82.68 29.22 -7.39
C SER A 582 -82.93 30.23 -6.26
N LYS A 583 -83.38 31.43 -6.63
CA LYS A 583 -84.19 32.29 -5.76
C LYS A 583 -85.55 31.58 -5.55
N GLU A 584 -86.13 31.81 -4.35
CA GLU A 584 -87.51 31.50 -3.94
C GLU A 584 -87.82 30.03 -3.56
N LEU A 585 -87.54 29.64 -2.31
CA LEU A 585 -88.49 29.47 -1.17
C LEU A 585 -87.86 28.66 -0.03
#